data_AF-A0A7J6DCV1-F1
#
_entry.id   AF-A0A7J6DCV1-F1
#
_cell.length_a   1.000
_cell.length_b   1.000
_cell.length_c   1.000
_cell.angle_alpha   90.00
_cell.angle_beta   90.00
_cell.angle_gamma   90.00
#
_symmetry.space_group_name_H-M   'P 1'
#
loop_
_entity.id
_entity.type
_entity.pdbx_description
1 polymer ?
#
loop_
_entity_poly.entity_id
_entity_poly.type
_entity_poly.pdbx_seq_one_letter_code
_entity_poly.pdbx_strand_id
1 'polypeptide(L)'
;MPMTGRLTDSSWADESGRLSPRIKAGAGSDRICTPTTKTRAHLQPSAGIMECVDLRSLFTVAQFIKARCDHGLKAGVSKNKNYVFFEVEILDPKSKAQLCYLDKVEPNATIAEIKTLLHKIYPKFYPSRQALKLHPEGKALSDDDVLEDLPVGTTATMFFQDLGPQLGWTMVFLAECFGPLFIYLLFYYRLPYIYGHEYDFTQSPFKVVKLASWCHSLHYIKRLVETIFIHRFSDGTLPLRTITLLCLYYWGFGAWQAYYINHPLYTPPTYGRLQIYSALAMFLVCEFGNFSVHLILNRISCNGSRPTEIPYPTNNPFTWLFFFVSCPNYTYEVGSWISFTVMTQCVPVGVFAFLGFIQMTIWARAKHKTYMEQFKDYPDLRTAIIPLFF
;
A
#
# COMPACT_ATOMS: atom_id res chain seq x y z
N MET A 1 -18.55 0.67 -13.02
CA MET A 1 -17.23 1.33 -13.16
C MET A 1 -17.19 2.56 -12.28
N PRO A 2 -16.27 2.60 -11.32
CA PRO A 2 -15.43 3.78 -11.10
C PRO A 2 -13.97 3.32 -11.34
N MET A 3 -13.35 3.53 -12.51
CA MET A 3 -12.73 4.79 -12.93
C MET A 3 -11.92 5.47 -11.82
N THR A 4 -10.72 4.95 -11.55
CA THR A 4 -9.54 5.77 -11.27
C THR A 4 -8.30 5.12 -11.87
N GLY A 5 -8.16 5.24 -13.19
CA GLY A 5 -6.86 5.51 -13.77
C GLY A 5 -6.56 6.99 -13.56
N ARG A 6 -5.50 7.30 -12.83
CA ARG A 6 -4.78 8.56 -12.94
C ARG A 6 -3.31 8.14 -12.99
N LEU A 7 -2.79 7.86 -14.18
CA LEU A 7 -2.09 8.87 -14.99
C LEU A 7 -1.16 9.71 -14.10
N THR A 8 -0.07 9.08 -13.68
CA THR A 8 1.20 9.76 -13.56
C THR A 8 1.92 9.61 -14.89
N ASP A 9 1.38 10.26 -15.92
CA ASP A 9 2.15 10.59 -17.11
C ASP A 9 3.24 11.57 -16.68
N SER A 10 4.47 11.07 -16.62
CA SER A 10 5.61 11.82 -17.13
C SER A 10 5.87 11.27 -18.52
N SER A 11 5.41 12.02 -19.51
CA SER A 11 5.87 12.02 -20.89
C SER A 11 7.33 11.61 -21.02
N TRP A 12 7.65 10.71 -21.96
CA TRP A 12 8.69 10.91 -22.98
C TRP A 12 8.47 9.90 -24.12
N ALA A 13 8.00 10.41 -25.25
CA ALA A 13 8.37 9.89 -26.55
C ALA A 13 9.57 10.74 -27.01
N ASP A 14 10.67 10.09 -27.38
CA ASP A 14 11.47 10.59 -28.50
C ASP A 14 12.18 9.42 -29.19
N GLU A 15 12.12 9.45 -30.52
CA GLU A 15 12.78 8.53 -31.42
C GLU A 15 14.25 8.90 -31.55
N SER A 16 15.15 7.92 -31.47
CA SER A 16 16.27 7.82 -32.42
C SER A 16 17.07 6.55 -32.19
N GLY A 17 17.05 5.68 -33.18
CA GLY A 17 17.95 4.54 -33.25
C GLY A 17 19.40 4.98 -33.50
N ARG A 18 20.33 4.37 -32.77
CA ARG A 18 21.62 3.93 -33.34
C ARG A 18 22.31 2.90 -32.44
N LEU A 19 22.75 1.83 -33.10
CA LEU A 19 23.51 0.69 -32.60
C LEU A 19 24.99 1.01 -32.34
N SER A 20 25.60 0.16 -31.51
CA SER A 20 26.98 -0.38 -31.58
C SER A 20 28.01 0.14 -30.53
N PRO A 21 29.17 -0.55 -30.27
CA PRO A 21 29.27 -1.84 -29.55
C PRO A 21 30.47 -1.94 -28.55
N ARG A 22 30.55 -3.07 -27.82
CA ARG A 22 31.74 -3.69 -27.13
C ARG A 22 32.32 -2.91 -25.92
N ILE A 23 32.63 -3.60 -24.81
CA ILE A 23 33.98 -4.14 -24.49
C ILE A 23 33.89 -5.32 -23.49
N LYS A 24 34.86 -6.23 -23.64
CA LYS A 24 35.08 -7.52 -22.96
C LYS A 24 35.66 -7.40 -21.52
N ALA A 25 35.31 -8.42 -20.74
CA ALA A 25 36.14 -9.27 -19.86
C ALA A 25 36.94 -8.68 -18.68
N GLY A 26 36.85 -9.41 -17.56
CA GLY A 26 37.78 -9.33 -16.43
C GLY A 26 37.37 -10.26 -15.29
N ALA A 27 37.71 -11.55 -15.40
CA ALA A 27 37.63 -12.51 -14.31
C ALA A 27 38.76 -12.26 -13.29
N GLY A 28 38.47 -12.42 -12.00
CA GLY A 28 39.46 -12.33 -10.93
C GLY A 28 38.98 -13.14 -9.72
N SER A 29 39.70 -14.24 -9.48
CA SER A 29 39.44 -15.26 -8.48
C SER A 29 40.01 -14.89 -7.10
N ASP A 30 39.53 -15.64 -6.11
CA ASP A 30 40.24 -16.13 -4.91
C ASP A 30 40.10 -15.45 -3.53
N ARG A 31 39.82 -16.37 -2.59
CA ARG A 31 40.36 -16.53 -1.22
C ARG A 31 39.55 -16.04 -0.02
N ILE A 32 38.73 -16.98 0.47
CA ILE A 32 38.80 -17.67 1.78
C ILE A 32 39.76 -17.04 2.81
N CYS A 33 39.19 -16.66 3.97
CA CYS A 33 39.78 -16.89 5.29
C CYS A 33 38.71 -16.75 6.39
N THR A 34 38.48 -17.82 7.15
CA THR A 34 37.99 -17.78 8.55
C THR A 34 39.16 -18.21 9.44
N PRO A 35 39.22 -17.82 10.73
CA PRO A 35 38.61 -18.69 11.74
C PRO A 35 38.09 -18.01 13.04
N THR A 36 37.02 -18.61 13.56
CA THR A 36 36.65 -18.90 14.98
C THR A 36 37.01 -17.95 16.14
N THR A 37 36.02 -17.70 17.01
CA THR A 37 36.04 -18.21 18.40
C THR A 37 34.65 -18.22 19.05
N LYS A 38 34.40 -19.28 19.83
CA LYS A 38 33.20 -19.58 20.64
C LYS A 38 33.25 -18.82 21.97
N THR A 39 32.09 -18.43 22.52
CA THR A 39 31.76 -18.78 23.92
C THR A 39 30.24 -18.83 24.11
N ARG A 40 29.78 -19.87 24.81
CA ARG A 40 28.39 -20.24 25.09
C ARG A 40 28.16 -20.07 26.58
N ALA A 41 27.04 -19.50 26.99
CA ALA A 41 26.49 -19.69 28.33
C ALA A 41 24.95 -19.74 28.25
N HIS A 42 24.39 -20.87 28.68
CA HIS A 42 22.98 -21.10 28.94
C HIS A 42 22.62 -20.62 30.35
N LEU A 43 21.42 -20.08 30.54
CA LEU A 43 20.58 -20.29 31.73
C LEU A 43 19.17 -19.73 31.50
N GLN A 44 18.17 -20.56 31.82
CA GLN A 44 16.73 -20.27 31.98
C GLN A 44 16.22 -21.30 33.01
N PRO A 45 15.02 -21.18 33.63
CA PRO A 45 14.07 -20.07 33.71
C PRO A 45 13.56 -19.80 35.15
N SER A 46 12.88 -18.68 35.42
CA SER A 46 11.98 -18.58 36.59
C SER A 46 10.73 -17.74 36.30
N ALA A 47 9.63 -18.16 36.91
CA ALA A 47 8.25 -17.76 36.66
C ALA A 47 7.96 -16.27 36.85
N GLY A 48 7.19 -15.70 35.91
CA GLY A 48 6.66 -14.33 35.99
C GLY A 48 5.21 -14.33 36.49
N ILE A 49 5.02 -13.80 37.69
CA ILE A 49 3.74 -13.29 38.21
C ILE A 49 3.49 -11.94 37.53
N MET A 50 2.27 -11.71 37.07
CA MET A 50 1.84 -10.46 36.44
C MET A 50 1.71 -9.37 37.51
N GLU A 51 2.79 -8.63 37.77
CA GLU A 51 2.77 -7.46 38.64
C GLU A 51 2.36 -6.19 37.88
N CYS A 52 1.46 -5.46 38.52
CA CYS A 52 0.90 -4.18 38.13
C CYS A 52 2.01 -3.16 37.82
N VAL A 53 1.91 -2.48 36.68
CA VAL A 53 2.90 -1.48 36.23
C VAL A 53 2.97 -0.34 37.25
N ASP A 54 4.08 -0.29 38.00
CA ASP A 54 4.40 0.75 38.96
C ASP A 54 4.50 2.11 38.26
N LEU A 55 3.68 3.07 38.70
CA LEU A 55 3.63 4.46 38.24
C LEU A 55 4.97 5.19 38.39
N ARG A 56 5.89 4.69 39.22
CA ARG A 56 7.27 5.19 39.30
C ARG A 56 8.05 4.95 38.01
N SER A 57 7.76 3.87 37.26
CA SER A 57 8.42 3.57 35.99
C SER A 57 8.10 4.60 34.90
N LEU A 58 6.87 5.16 34.89
CA LEU A 58 6.47 6.21 33.95
C LEU A 58 7.22 7.52 34.21
N PHE A 59 7.47 7.86 35.48
CA PHE A 59 8.30 9.01 35.83
C PHE A 59 9.77 8.80 35.47
N THR A 60 10.30 7.59 35.64
CA THR A 60 11.66 7.24 35.20
C THR A 60 11.79 7.28 33.67
N VAL A 61 10.78 6.79 32.94
CA VAL A 61 10.72 6.90 31.47
C VAL A 61 10.59 8.35 31.03
N ALA A 62 9.78 9.17 31.69
CA ALA A 62 9.66 10.60 31.39
C ALA A 62 10.97 11.36 31.68
N GLN A 63 11.67 11.05 32.76
CA GLN A 63 12.99 11.63 33.04
C GLN A 63 14.08 11.10 32.11
N PHE A 64 14.01 9.84 31.67
CA PHE A 64 14.92 9.27 30.68
C PHE A 64 14.68 9.89 29.28
N ILE A 65 13.43 10.12 28.89
CA ILE A 65 13.06 10.85 27.67
C ILE A 65 13.53 12.30 27.77
N LYS A 66 13.31 12.98 28.91
CA LYS A 66 13.79 14.35 29.12
C LYS A 66 15.32 14.43 29.06
N ALA A 67 16.04 13.52 29.71
CA ALA A 67 17.50 13.44 29.69
C ALA A 67 18.05 13.07 28.30
N ARG A 68 17.32 12.27 27.51
CA ARG A 68 17.66 11.98 26.11
C ARG A 68 17.34 13.14 25.16
N CYS A 69 16.29 13.92 25.43
CA CYS A 69 15.98 15.15 24.70
C CYS A 69 17.01 16.25 25.00
N ASP A 70 17.45 16.40 26.26
CA ASP A 70 18.50 17.35 26.65
C ASP A 70 19.88 16.97 26.09
N HIS A 71 20.09 15.70 25.71
CA HIS A 71 21.32 15.20 25.06
C HIS A 71 21.15 14.84 23.57
N GLY A 72 20.07 15.28 22.93
CA GLY A 72 19.66 14.73 21.63
C GLY A 72 19.11 15.73 20.62
N LEU A 73 19.68 16.94 20.55
CA LEU A 73 19.70 17.81 19.37
C LEU A 73 20.69 18.94 19.65
N LYS A 74 22.00 18.63 19.58
CA LYS A 74 22.94 19.71 19.30
C LYS A 74 22.59 20.17 17.89
N ALA A 75 22.02 21.37 17.76
CA ALA A 75 21.99 22.08 16.49
C ALA A 75 23.37 21.93 15.88
N GLY A 76 23.45 21.30 14.70
CA GLY A 76 24.71 21.21 13.98
C GLY A 76 25.30 22.61 13.94
N VAL A 77 26.59 22.73 14.25
CA VAL A 77 27.31 24.00 14.17
C VAL A 77 26.94 24.63 12.83
N SER A 78 26.28 25.80 12.88
CA SER A 78 25.95 26.57 11.69
C SER A 78 27.26 26.85 10.97
N LYS A 79 27.54 26.08 9.92
CA LYS A 79 28.51 26.51 8.93
C LYS A 79 27.83 27.70 8.29
N ASN A 80 28.29 28.91 8.62
CA ASN A 80 28.02 30.12 7.83
C ASN A 80 28.55 29.88 6.42
N LYS A 81 27.79 29.15 5.62
CA LYS A 81 27.81 29.26 4.18
C LYS A 81 26.94 30.48 3.90
N ASN A 82 27.51 31.49 3.27
CA ASN A 82 26.74 32.63 2.77
C ASN A 82 25.83 32.12 1.62
N TYR A 83 24.71 31.47 1.94
CA TYR A 83 23.67 31.21 0.95
C TYR A 83 22.74 32.42 0.88
N VAL A 84 22.40 32.81 -0.36
CA VAL A 84 21.35 33.79 -0.62
C VAL A 84 20.02 33.07 -0.37
N PHE A 85 19.20 33.61 0.54
CA PHE A 85 17.87 33.07 0.79
C PHE A 85 16.96 33.35 -0.40
N PHE A 86 16.01 32.44 -0.61
CA PHE A 86 14.95 32.61 -1.59
C PHE A 86 13.74 33.27 -0.94
N GLU A 87 13.05 34.08 -1.73
CA GLU A 87 11.74 34.64 -1.42
C GLU A 87 10.68 33.78 -2.11
N VAL A 88 9.72 33.24 -1.37
CA VAL A 88 8.64 32.44 -1.94
C VAL A 88 7.31 33.17 -1.77
N GLU A 89 6.71 33.52 -2.91
CA GLU A 89 5.40 34.15 -2.96
C GLU A 89 4.34 33.10 -3.35
N ILE A 90 3.34 32.91 -2.51
CA ILE A 90 2.25 31.97 -2.75
C ILE A 90 0.98 32.76 -3.08
N LEU A 91 0.45 32.54 -4.28
CA LEU A 91 -0.68 33.26 -4.85
C LEU A 91 -1.92 32.38 -5.01
N ASP A 92 -3.09 33.00 -5.00
CA ASP A 92 -4.32 32.38 -5.47
C ASP A 92 -4.31 32.27 -7.00
N PRO A 93 -4.59 31.09 -7.58
CA PRO A 93 -4.48 30.87 -9.02
C PRO A 93 -5.42 31.74 -9.86
N LYS A 94 -6.60 32.11 -9.32
CA LYS A 94 -7.66 32.83 -10.04
C LYS A 94 -7.54 34.34 -9.88
N SER A 95 -7.50 34.81 -8.65
CA SER A 95 -7.48 36.24 -8.29
C SER A 95 -6.09 36.86 -8.33
N LYS A 96 -5.03 36.03 -8.36
CA LYS A 96 -3.63 36.46 -8.17
C LYS A 96 -3.36 37.17 -6.85
N ALA A 97 -4.30 37.09 -5.90
CA ALA A 97 -4.11 37.64 -4.58
C ALA A 97 -2.98 36.90 -3.86
N GLN A 98 -2.12 37.64 -3.19
CA GLN A 98 -1.04 37.09 -2.39
C GLN A 98 -1.62 36.44 -1.13
N LEU A 99 -1.46 35.12 -1.03
CA LEU A 99 -1.92 34.32 0.10
C LEU A 99 -0.85 34.22 1.17
N CYS A 100 0.41 34.09 0.78
CA CYS A 100 1.52 33.98 1.73
C CYS A 100 2.82 34.50 1.09
N TYR A 101 3.71 35.03 1.93
CA TYR A 101 5.05 35.43 1.57
C TYR A 101 6.03 34.84 2.58
N LEU A 102 7.06 34.16 2.08
CA LEU A 102 8.13 33.60 2.88
C LEU A 102 9.43 34.29 2.45
N ASP A 103 10.00 35.12 3.32
CA ASP A 103 11.14 36.00 3.03
C ASP A 103 12.49 35.30 3.13
N LYS A 104 12.57 34.17 3.83
CA LYS A 104 13.82 33.46 4.14
C LYS A 104 13.67 31.96 3.99
N VAL A 105 13.57 31.48 2.75
CA VAL A 105 13.56 30.05 2.44
C VAL A 105 14.96 29.61 2.01
N GLU A 106 15.46 28.52 2.59
CA GLU A 106 16.76 27.98 2.19
C GLU A 106 16.71 27.45 0.75
N PRO A 107 17.76 27.62 -0.08
CA PRO A 107 17.78 27.15 -1.47
C PRO A 107 17.52 25.64 -1.62
N ASN A 108 18.06 24.86 -0.68
CA ASN A 108 17.91 23.41 -0.63
C ASN A 108 16.59 22.96 0.03
N ALA A 109 15.68 23.90 0.35
CA ALA A 109 14.41 23.56 0.94
C ALA A 109 13.54 22.80 -0.05
N THR A 110 12.87 21.76 0.45
CA THR A 110 11.94 20.97 -0.35
C THR A 110 10.56 21.60 -0.40
N ILE A 111 9.77 21.24 -1.40
CA ILE A 111 8.35 21.64 -1.45
C ILE A 111 7.58 21.15 -0.21
N ALA A 112 7.92 19.98 0.34
CA ALA A 112 7.35 19.50 1.60
C ALA A 112 7.58 20.47 2.78
N GLU A 113 8.78 21.04 2.87
CA GLU A 113 9.14 22.03 3.88
C GLU A 113 8.39 23.34 3.67
N ILE A 114 8.29 23.82 2.42
CA ILE A 114 7.49 25.01 2.09
C ILE A 114 6.01 24.82 2.46
N LYS A 115 5.42 23.65 2.15
CA LYS A 115 4.05 23.32 2.58
C LYS A 115 3.91 23.30 4.09
N THR A 116 4.94 22.84 4.80
CA THR A 116 4.97 22.86 6.27
C THR A 116 5.04 24.29 6.82
N LEU A 117 5.81 25.18 6.18
CA LEU A 117 5.82 26.61 6.52
C LEU A 117 4.45 27.25 6.29
N LEU A 118 3.80 26.97 5.16
CA LEU A 118 2.44 27.46 4.89
C LEU A 118 1.43 26.94 5.93
N HIS A 119 1.56 25.68 6.34
CA HIS A 119 0.69 25.08 7.36
C HIS A 119 0.84 25.75 8.74
N LYS A 120 2.06 26.16 9.11
CA LYS A 120 2.29 26.91 10.36
C LYS A 120 1.54 28.25 10.38
N ILE A 121 1.41 28.90 9.23
CA ILE A 121 0.68 30.18 9.09
C ILE A 121 -0.83 29.93 8.98
N TYR A 122 -1.23 28.91 8.21
CA TYR A 122 -2.63 28.53 7.99
C TYR A 122 -2.89 27.07 8.42
N PRO A 123 -3.20 26.84 9.72
CA PRO A 123 -3.37 25.48 10.27
C PRO A 123 -4.45 24.64 9.57
N LYS A 124 -5.43 25.27 8.91
CA LYS A 124 -6.48 24.58 8.13
C LYS A 124 -5.93 23.82 6.91
N PHE A 125 -4.82 24.28 6.35
CA PHE A 125 -4.19 23.71 5.17
C PHE A 125 -3.00 22.86 5.59
N TYR A 126 -3.27 21.64 6.05
CA TYR A 126 -2.21 20.67 6.35
C TYR A 126 -1.49 20.21 5.06
N PRO A 127 -0.20 19.81 5.10
CA PRO A 127 0.64 19.68 3.91
C PRO A 127 0.04 18.87 2.76
N SER A 128 -0.56 17.71 3.03
CA SER A 128 -1.12 16.87 1.96
C SER A 128 -2.37 17.45 1.27
N ARG A 129 -3.05 18.41 1.90
CA ARG A 129 -4.17 19.16 1.30
C ARG A 129 -3.69 20.23 0.31
N GLN A 130 -2.40 20.58 0.36
CA GLN A 130 -1.81 21.64 -0.45
C GLN A 130 -1.23 21.07 -1.76
N ALA A 131 -1.61 21.65 -2.88
CA ALA A 131 -0.88 21.54 -4.14
C ALA A 131 -0.26 22.89 -4.48
N LEU A 132 1.06 22.91 -4.66
CA LEU A 132 1.81 24.08 -5.12
C LEU A 132 2.22 23.86 -6.57
N LYS A 133 2.06 24.90 -7.40
CA LYS A 133 2.38 24.86 -8.83
C LYS A 133 3.16 26.09 -9.24
N LEU A 134 4.08 25.98 -10.20
CA LEU A 134 4.75 27.15 -10.78
C LEU A 134 3.84 27.94 -11.72
N HIS A 135 2.83 27.28 -12.30
CA HIS A 135 1.83 27.91 -13.15
C HIS A 135 0.42 27.48 -12.73
N PRO A 136 -0.61 28.33 -12.87
CA PRO A 136 -1.98 28.02 -12.43
C PRO A 136 -2.53 26.73 -13.06
N GLU A 137 -2.27 26.57 -14.37
CA GLU A 137 -2.65 25.40 -15.18
C GLU A 137 -1.56 24.32 -15.23
N GLY A 138 -0.46 24.52 -14.50
CA GLY A 138 0.67 23.60 -14.47
C GLY A 138 0.39 22.35 -13.63
N LYS A 139 1.33 21.39 -13.72
CA LYS A 139 1.38 20.23 -12.82
C LYS A 139 1.77 20.69 -11.40
N ALA A 140 1.23 20.01 -10.40
CA ALA A 140 1.68 20.19 -9.01
C ALA A 140 3.11 19.70 -8.86
N LEU A 141 3.91 20.45 -8.10
CA LEU A 141 5.27 20.09 -7.73
C LEU A 141 5.27 18.87 -6.81
N SER A 142 6.30 18.03 -6.94
CA SER A 142 6.56 16.91 -6.05
C SER A 142 6.99 17.42 -4.68
N ASP A 143 6.68 16.67 -3.63
CA ASP A 143 7.11 17.02 -2.26
C ASP A 143 8.65 16.97 -2.12
N ASP A 144 9.31 16.15 -2.93
CA ASP A 144 10.77 15.99 -2.99
C ASP A 144 11.48 17.04 -3.87
N ASP A 145 10.73 17.85 -4.64
CA ASP A 145 11.35 18.87 -5.49
C ASP A 145 12.07 19.90 -4.61
N VAL A 146 13.31 20.21 -4.97
CA VAL A 146 14.17 21.17 -4.26
C VAL A 146 14.03 22.54 -4.90
N LEU A 147 13.87 23.59 -4.09
CA LEU A 147 13.59 24.94 -4.56
C LEU A 147 14.63 25.47 -5.56
N GLU A 148 15.93 25.25 -5.32
CA GLU A 148 17.00 25.70 -6.21
C GLU A 148 17.07 24.96 -7.56
N ASP A 149 16.51 23.75 -7.64
CA ASP A 149 16.46 22.95 -8.87
C ASP A 149 15.28 23.32 -9.77
N LEU A 150 14.35 24.14 -9.26
CA LEU A 150 13.19 24.61 -10.03
C LEU A 150 13.60 25.76 -10.97
N PRO A 151 12.89 25.95 -12.09
CA PRO A 151 13.15 27.03 -13.04
C PRO A 151 12.64 28.39 -12.50
N VAL A 152 13.14 28.81 -11.34
CA VAL A 152 12.79 30.03 -10.60
C VAL A 152 14.04 30.86 -10.31
N GLY A 153 13.88 32.17 -10.18
CA GLY A 153 14.96 33.05 -9.72
C GLY A 153 15.11 33.02 -8.19
N THR A 154 15.77 34.01 -7.61
CA THR A 154 15.82 34.21 -6.15
C THR A 154 14.44 34.49 -5.54
N THR A 155 13.47 34.88 -6.36
CA THR A 155 12.06 35.00 -5.98
C THR A 155 11.26 33.95 -6.75
N ALA A 156 10.61 33.04 -6.03
CA ALA A 156 9.80 31.96 -6.58
C ALA A 156 8.31 32.25 -6.36
N THR A 157 7.56 32.44 -7.44
CA THR A 157 6.10 32.56 -7.39
C THR A 157 5.46 31.19 -7.56
N MET A 158 4.63 30.79 -6.60
CA MET A 158 3.89 29.54 -6.59
C MET A 158 2.38 29.80 -6.47
N PHE A 159 1.57 28.96 -7.09
CA PHE A 159 0.12 29.01 -7.03
C PHE A 159 -0.41 27.90 -6.11
N PHE A 160 -1.21 28.28 -5.13
CA PHE A 160 -1.82 27.36 -4.18
C PHE A 160 -3.15 26.83 -4.68
N GLN A 161 -3.30 25.50 -4.64
CA GLN A 161 -4.57 24.82 -4.89
C GLN A 161 -4.94 23.96 -3.68
N ASP A 162 -6.13 24.21 -3.12
CA ASP A 162 -6.72 23.39 -2.07
C ASP A 162 -7.32 22.10 -2.67
N LEU A 163 -6.74 20.95 -2.32
CA LEU A 163 -7.20 19.63 -2.75
C LEU A 163 -8.37 19.07 -1.92
N GLY A 164 -8.81 19.78 -0.87
CA GLY A 164 -9.79 19.32 0.10
C GLY A 164 -9.23 18.26 1.07
N PRO A 165 -10.10 17.61 1.87
CA PRO A 165 -9.66 16.56 2.79
C PRO A 165 -9.00 15.38 2.05
N GLN A 166 -7.77 15.08 2.45
CA GLN A 166 -6.92 14.01 1.96
C GLN A 166 -6.61 13.01 3.08
N LEU A 167 -6.60 11.71 2.76
CA LEU A 167 -6.15 10.65 3.67
C LEU A 167 -5.02 9.84 3.04
N GLY A 168 -4.06 9.42 3.87
CA GLY A 168 -2.95 8.57 3.44
C GLY A 168 -3.41 7.15 3.11
N TRP A 169 -2.63 6.47 2.25
CA TRP A 169 -2.94 5.14 1.73
C TRP A 169 -3.26 4.10 2.80
N THR A 170 -2.57 4.09 3.94
CA THR A 170 -2.86 3.16 5.05
C THR A 170 -4.31 3.26 5.50
N MET A 171 -4.82 4.48 5.70
CA MET A 171 -6.21 4.69 6.13
C MET A 171 -7.21 4.30 5.03
N VAL A 172 -6.86 4.50 3.77
CA VAL A 172 -7.68 4.06 2.62
C VAL A 172 -7.86 2.55 2.64
N PHE A 173 -6.76 1.80 2.73
CA PHE A 173 -6.80 0.33 2.74
C PHE A 173 -7.49 -0.23 3.98
N LEU A 174 -7.31 0.41 5.15
CA LEU A 174 -8.03 0.03 6.37
C LEU A 174 -9.55 0.21 6.22
N ALA A 175 -9.99 1.37 5.73
CA ALA A 175 -11.41 1.65 5.52
C ALA A 175 -12.01 0.72 4.43
N GLU A 176 -11.25 0.46 3.37
CA GLU A 176 -11.62 -0.47 2.30
C GLU A 176 -11.84 -1.88 2.83
N CYS A 177 -10.96 -2.39 3.69
CA CYS A 177 -10.99 -3.78 4.18
C CYS A 177 -11.92 -3.98 5.39
N PHE A 178 -12.06 -2.97 6.26
CA PHE A 178 -12.87 -3.07 7.47
C PHE A 178 -14.36 -3.24 7.16
N GLY A 179 -14.86 -2.52 6.16
CA GLY A 179 -16.28 -2.56 5.81
C GLY A 179 -16.78 -3.93 5.36
N PRO A 180 -16.18 -4.57 4.34
CA PRO A 180 -16.59 -5.89 3.90
C PRO A 180 -16.55 -6.91 5.03
N LEU A 181 -15.52 -6.88 5.89
CA LEU A 181 -15.44 -7.74 7.07
C LEU A 181 -16.63 -7.52 8.01
N PHE A 182 -16.87 -6.27 8.41
CA PHE A 182 -17.95 -5.92 9.33
C PHE A 182 -19.31 -6.28 8.75
N ILE A 183 -19.59 -5.83 7.53
CA ILE A 183 -20.85 -6.05 6.82
C ILE A 183 -21.13 -7.54 6.65
N TYR A 184 -20.15 -8.34 6.21
CA TYR A 184 -20.34 -9.77 6.03
C TYR A 184 -20.79 -10.45 7.33
N LEU A 185 -20.21 -10.06 8.47
CA LEU A 185 -20.59 -10.59 9.78
C LEU A 185 -22.04 -10.22 10.15
N LEU A 186 -22.54 -9.03 9.78
CA LEU A 186 -23.94 -8.66 9.99
C LEU A 186 -24.90 -9.63 9.27
N PHE A 187 -24.60 -9.97 8.01
CA PHE A 187 -25.38 -10.94 7.23
C PHE A 187 -25.21 -12.37 7.76
N TYR A 188 -24.01 -12.76 8.17
CA TYR A 188 -23.75 -14.09 8.73
C TYR A 188 -24.50 -14.35 10.03
N TYR A 189 -24.54 -13.36 10.93
CA TYR A 189 -25.33 -13.42 12.16
C TYR A 189 -26.82 -13.16 11.95
N ARG A 190 -27.26 -12.86 10.71
CA ARG A 190 -28.66 -12.58 10.35
C ARG A 190 -29.29 -11.57 11.31
N LEU A 191 -28.66 -10.38 11.42
CA LEU A 191 -29.24 -9.32 12.24
C LEU A 191 -30.67 -8.98 11.78
N PRO A 192 -31.53 -8.50 12.71
CA PRO A 192 -32.89 -8.12 12.39
C PRO A 192 -32.97 -7.16 11.21
N TYR A 193 -34.08 -7.25 10.46
CA TYR A 193 -34.38 -6.43 9.27
C TYR A 193 -33.55 -6.73 8.01
N ILE A 194 -32.60 -7.68 8.07
CA ILE A 194 -31.85 -8.13 6.88
C ILE A 194 -32.64 -9.18 6.08
N TYR A 195 -33.22 -10.15 6.80
CA TYR A 195 -34.07 -11.22 6.25
C TYR A 195 -35.46 -11.16 6.93
N GLY A 196 -36.33 -12.14 6.65
CA GLY A 196 -37.59 -12.29 7.39
C GLY A 196 -37.34 -12.48 8.90
N HIS A 197 -38.20 -11.90 9.73
CA HIS A 197 -38.05 -11.87 11.19
C HIS A 197 -37.97 -13.27 11.82
N GLU A 198 -38.51 -14.29 11.15
CA GLU A 198 -38.40 -15.70 11.55
C GLU A 198 -36.95 -16.25 11.49
N TYR A 199 -36.04 -15.53 10.82
CA TYR A 199 -34.64 -15.91 10.65
C TYR A 199 -33.66 -15.07 11.48
N ASP A 200 -34.16 -14.14 12.29
CA ASP A 200 -33.32 -13.27 13.12
C ASP A 200 -32.42 -14.10 14.05
N PHE A 201 -31.12 -13.85 13.99
CA PHE A 201 -30.08 -14.57 14.75
C PHE A 201 -30.03 -16.09 14.56
N THR A 202 -30.71 -16.62 13.53
CA THR A 202 -30.64 -18.04 13.21
C THR A 202 -29.33 -18.40 12.52
N GLN A 203 -28.86 -19.64 12.70
CA GLN A 203 -27.67 -20.14 12.01
C GLN A 203 -28.05 -21.00 10.81
N SER A 204 -27.27 -20.90 9.73
CA SER A 204 -27.41 -21.81 8.58
C SER A 204 -27.00 -23.24 8.97
N PRO A 205 -27.79 -24.27 8.58
CA PRO A 205 -27.43 -25.67 8.82
C PRO A 205 -26.24 -26.12 7.95
N PHE A 206 -25.95 -25.40 6.85
CA PHE A 206 -24.94 -25.80 5.89
C PHE A 206 -23.53 -25.43 6.33
N LYS A 207 -22.63 -26.42 6.38
CA LYS A 207 -21.22 -26.22 6.75
C LYS A 207 -20.49 -25.22 5.84
N VAL A 208 -20.84 -25.18 4.55
CA VAL A 208 -20.23 -24.28 3.57
C VAL A 208 -20.42 -22.81 3.92
N VAL A 209 -21.57 -22.42 4.50
CA VAL A 209 -21.84 -21.03 4.91
C VAL A 209 -20.91 -20.62 6.06
N LYS A 210 -20.69 -21.53 7.02
CA LYS A 210 -19.72 -21.32 8.11
C LYS A 210 -18.30 -21.22 7.58
N LEU A 211 -17.89 -22.14 6.71
CA LEU A 211 -16.57 -22.10 6.08
C LEU A 211 -16.37 -20.83 5.24
N ALA A 212 -17.41 -20.38 4.55
CA ALA A 212 -17.37 -19.16 3.75
C ALA A 212 -17.18 -17.92 4.64
N SER A 213 -17.88 -17.86 5.77
CA SER A 213 -17.68 -16.83 6.79
C SER A 213 -16.24 -16.82 7.32
N TRP A 214 -15.71 -17.98 7.69
CA TRP A 214 -14.31 -18.10 8.11
C TRP A 214 -13.32 -17.64 7.04
N CYS A 215 -13.48 -18.11 5.79
CA CYS A 215 -12.58 -17.73 4.69
C CYS A 215 -12.62 -16.23 4.42
N HIS A 216 -13.83 -15.65 4.35
CA HIS A 216 -14.01 -14.22 4.12
C HIS A 216 -13.42 -13.39 5.26
N SER A 217 -13.72 -13.75 6.51
CA SER A 217 -13.18 -13.05 7.68
C SER A 217 -11.67 -13.15 7.75
N LEU A 218 -11.09 -14.34 7.57
CA LEU A 218 -9.64 -14.55 7.59
C LEU A 218 -8.93 -13.76 6.49
N HIS A 219 -9.49 -13.72 5.28
CA HIS A 219 -8.95 -12.92 4.18
C HIS A 219 -8.88 -11.43 4.53
N TYR A 220 -9.98 -10.83 4.99
CA TYR A 220 -9.98 -9.41 5.32
C TYR A 220 -9.20 -9.10 6.60
N ILE A 221 -9.21 -9.97 7.61
CA ILE A 221 -8.36 -9.83 8.80
C ILE A 221 -6.88 -9.87 8.41
N LYS A 222 -6.49 -10.82 7.55
CA LYS A 222 -5.13 -10.89 7.01
C LYS A 222 -4.76 -9.59 6.29
N ARG A 223 -5.63 -9.08 5.41
CA ARG A 223 -5.40 -7.81 4.71
C ARG A 223 -5.27 -6.62 5.67
N LEU A 224 -6.08 -6.55 6.72
CA LEU A 224 -5.96 -5.53 7.76
C LEU A 224 -4.62 -5.63 8.49
N VAL A 225 -4.22 -6.83 8.92
CA VAL A 225 -2.92 -7.07 9.58
C VAL A 225 -1.76 -6.72 8.65
N GLU A 226 -1.82 -7.14 7.38
CA GLU A 226 -0.80 -6.79 6.39
C GLU A 226 -0.71 -5.29 6.17
N THR A 227 -1.84 -4.59 6.09
CA THR A 227 -1.88 -3.13 5.92
C THR A 227 -1.23 -2.40 7.09
N ILE A 228 -1.42 -2.90 8.31
CA ILE A 228 -0.87 -2.26 9.53
C ILE A 228 0.60 -2.59 9.73
N PHE A 229 1.00 -3.85 9.51
CA PHE A 229 2.30 -4.36 9.97
C PHE A 229 3.29 -4.69 8.84
N ILE A 230 2.82 -4.92 7.61
CA ILE A 230 3.65 -5.43 6.51
C ILE A 230 3.76 -4.44 5.37
N HIS A 231 2.69 -3.77 4.96
CA HIS A 231 2.73 -2.87 3.82
C HIS A 231 3.46 -1.57 4.16
N ARG A 232 4.42 -1.22 3.31
CA ARG A 232 5.03 0.12 3.26
C ARG A 232 4.41 0.85 2.09
N PHE A 233 3.51 1.77 2.38
CA PHE A 233 2.91 2.63 1.36
C PHE A 233 3.86 3.78 1.04
N SER A 234 3.94 4.15 -0.24
CA SER A 234 4.68 5.33 -0.68
C SER A 234 3.98 6.61 -0.18
N ASP A 235 4.74 7.70 -0.09
CA ASP A 235 4.21 9.01 0.23
C ASP A 235 3.17 9.42 -0.80
N GLY A 236 1.95 9.69 -0.33
CA GLY A 236 0.81 10.00 -1.17
C GLY A 236 -0.51 9.92 -0.43
N THR A 237 -1.48 10.71 -0.89
CA THR A 237 -2.82 10.77 -0.32
C THR A 237 -3.89 10.71 -1.40
N LEU A 238 -5.10 10.31 -0.99
CA LEU A 238 -6.26 10.25 -1.86
C LEU A 238 -7.37 11.19 -1.35
N PRO A 239 -8.11 11.88 -2.26
CA PRO A 239 -9.23 12.71 -1.86
C PRO A 239 -10.33 11.89 -1.19
N LEU A 240 -10.95 12.42 -0.13
CA LEU A 240 -11.99 11.73 0.63
C LEU A 240 -13.15 11.22 -0.23
N ARG A 241 -13.59 12.02 -1.21
CA ARG A 241 -14.67 11.62 -2.15
C ARG A 241 -14.34 10.34 -2.91
N THR A 242 -13.09 10.19 -3.35
CA THR A 242 -12.64 8.99 -4.07
C THR A 242 -12.62 7.79 -3.12
N ILE A 243 -12.15 7.99 -1.89
CA ILE A 243 -12.15 6.95 -0.86
C ILE A 243 -13.57 6.47 -0.58
N THR A 244 -14.54 7.38 -0.44
CA THR A 244 -15.95 7.01 -0.26
C THR A 244 -16.47 6.15 -1.40
N LEU A 245 -16.14 6.47 -2.66
CA LEU A 245 -16.56 5.67 -3.81
C LEU A 245 -15.91 4.28 -3.83
N LEU A 246 -14.64 4.18 -3.45
CA LEU A 246 -13.94 2.90 -3.30
C LEU A 246 -14.58 2.06 -2.18
N CYS A 247 -14.82 2.65 -1.01
CA CYS A 247 -15.50 1.96 0.08
C CYS A 247 -16.89 1.48 -0.35
N LEU A 248 -17.72 2.35 -0.95
CA LEU A 248 -19.04 1.95 -1.45
C LEU A 248 -18.97 0.77 -2.44
N TYR A 249 -17.96 0.75 -3.31
CA TYR A 249 -17.73 -0.36 -4.21
C TYR A 249 -17.45 -1.66 -3.45
N TYR A 250 -16.40 -1.71 -2.61
CA TYR A 250 -16.01 -2.93 -1.91
C TYR A 250 -17.04 -3.38 -0.86
N TRP A 251 -17.61 -2.42 -0.12
CA TRP A 251 -18.62 -2.67 0.90
C TRP A 251 -19.92 -3.16 0.25
N GLY A 252 -20.30 -2.59 -0.90
CA GLY A 252 -21.46 -3.01 -1.68
C GLY A 252 -21.31 -4.43 -2.22
N PHE A 253 -20.15 -4.78 -2.80
CA PHE A 253 -19.87 -6.16 -3.22
C PHE A 253 -19.83 -7.12 -2.03
N GLY A 254 -19.22 -6.71 -0.91
CA GLY A 254 -19.21 -7.44 0.35
C GLY A 254 -20.62 -7.73 0.88
N ALA A 255 -21.51 -6.74 0.83
CA ALA A 255 -22.92 -6.90 1.18
C ALA A 255 -23.64 -7.85 0.21
N TRP A 256 -23.45 -7.65 -1.10
CA TRP A 256 -24.13 -8.43 -2.13
C TRP A 256 -23.79 -9.91 -2.04
N GLN A 257 -22.50 -10.26 -1.90
CA GLN A 257 -22.10 -11.66 -1.72
C GLN A 257 -22.57 -12.24 -0.39
N ALA A 258 -22.46 -11.47 0.71
CA ALA A 258 -22.86 -11.93 2.03
C ALA A 258 -24.36 -12.18 2.11
N TYR A 259 -25.18 -11.34 1.46
CA TYR A 259 -26.62 -11.52 1.39
C TYR A 259 -26.99 -12.88 0.83
N TYR A 260 -26.45 -13.27 -0.33
CA TYR A 260 -26.80 -14.53 -0.98
C TYR A 260 -26.21 -15.75 -0.28
N ILE A 261 -24.96 -15.69 0.19
CA ILE A 261 -24.31 -16.83 0.87
C ILE A 261 -25.01 -17.15 2.20
N ASN A 262 -25.45 -16.13 2.94
CA ASN A 262 -26.05 -16.31 4.26
C ASN A 262 -27.58 -16.37 4.23
N HIS A 263 -28.21 -16.20 3.06
CA HIS A 263 -29.66 -16.21 2.88
C HIS A 263 -30.28 -17.50 3.44
N PRO A 264 -31.45 -17.45 4.11
CA PRO A 264 -32.16 -18.65 4.58
C PRO A 264 -32.43 -19.71 3.49
N LEU A 265 -32.66 -19.24 2.27
CA LEU A 265 -32.88 -20.08 1.06
C LEU A 265 -31.58 -20.46 0.32
N TYR A 266 -30.40 -20.27 0.92
CA TYR A 266 -29.14 -20.67 0.31
C TYR A 266 -29.14 -22.18 0.01
N THR A 267 -28.73 -22.54 -1.19
CA THR A 267 -28.58 -23.94 -1.61
C THR A 267 -27.10 -24.30 -1.64
N PRO A 268 -26.70 -25.45 -1.08
CA PRO A 268 -25.30 -25.86 -1.08
C PRO A 268 -24.79 -26.17 -2.50
N PRO A 269 -23.47 -26.11 -2.72
CA PRO A 269 -22.86 -26.37 -4.02
C PRO A 269 -23.21 -27.75 -4.59
N THR A 270 -23.38 -27.82 -5.92
CA THR A 270 -23.92 -28.98 -6.64
C THR A 270 -23.05 -30.24 -6.50
N TYR A 271 -21.73 -30.10 -6.47
CA TYR A 271 -20.80 -31.23 -6.39
C TYR A 271 -20.39 -31.59 -4.95
N GLY A 272 -21.10 -31.03 -3.96
CA GLY A 272 -21.04 -31.45 -2.56
C GLY A 272 -19.67 -31.24 -1.90
N ARG A 273 -19.31 -32.18 -1.01
CA ARG A 273 -18.17 -32.03 -0.09
C ARG A 273 -16.82 -31.92 -0.79
N LEU A 274 -16.62 -32.67 -1.89
CA LEU A 274 -15.36 -32.67 -2.61
C LEU A 274 -15.05 -31.28 -3.19
N GLN A 275 -16.04 -30.64 -3.81
CA GLN A 275 -15.94 -29.25 -4.30
C GLN A 275 -15.62 -28.29 -3.15
N ILE A 276 -16.35 -28.37 -2.04
CA ILE A 276 -16.16 -27.46 -0.91
C ILE A 276 -14.75 -27.57 -0.32
N TYR A 277 -14.28 -28.80 -0.03
CA TYR A 277 -12.98 -28.98 0.63
C TYR A 277 -11.78 -28.79 -0.30
N SER A 278 -11.90 -29.16 -1.58
CA SER A 278 -10.84 -28.86 -2.57
C SER A 278 -10.70 -27.36 -2.80
N ALA A 279 -11.82 -26.64 -2.93
CA ALA A 279 -11.82 -25.20 -3.05
C ALA A 279 -11.31 -24.50 -1.78
N LEU A 280 -11.65 -25.01 -0.59
CA LEU A 280 -11.08 -24.52 0.67
C LEU A 280 -9.55 -24.71 0.72
N ALA A 281 -9.05 -25.88 0.33
CA ALA A 281 -7.61 -26.13 0.30
C ALA A 281 -6.90 -25.18 -0.66
N MET A 282 -7.45 -24.97 -1.86
CA MET A 282 -6.92 -24.02 -2.83
C MET A 282 -6.98 -22.57 -2.33
N PHE A 283 -8.06 -22.18 -1.68
CA PHE A 283 -8.20 -20.87 -1.05
C PHE A 283 -7.07 -20.63 -0.03
N LEU A 284 -6.82 -21.59 0.87
CA LEU A 284 -5.75 -21.47 1.87
C LEU A 284 -4.36 -21.39 1.23
N VAL A 285 -4.08 -22.22 0.22
CA VAL A 285 -2.83 -22.16 -0.56
C VAL A 285 -2.64 -20.77 -1.16
N CYS A 286 -3.70 -20.17 -1.70
CA CYS A 286 -3.68 -18.83 -2.26
C CYS A 286 -3.47 -17.74 -1.19
N GLU A 287 -4.14 -17.81 -0.05
CA GLU A 287 -3.96 -16.84 1.05
C GLU A 287 -2.53 -16.86 1.60
N PHE A 288 -1.97 -18.05 1.83
CA PHE A 288 -0.57 -18.21 2.25
C PHE A 288 0.42 -17.77 1.17
N GLY A 289 0.09 -18.04 -0.09
CA GLY A 289 0.82 -17.56 -1.25
C GLY A 289 0.93 -16.05 -1.29
N ASN A 290 -0.22 -15.38 -1.24
CA ASN A 290 -0.35 -13.93 -1.26
C ASN A 290 0.42 -13.29 -0.08
N PHE A 291 0.27 -13.83 1.13
CA PHE A 291 1.01 -13.36 2.32
C PHE A 291 2.52 -13.51 2.16
N SER A 292 2.98 -14.67 1.70
CA SER A 292 4.40 -14.95 1.47
C SER A 292 5.03 -13.95 0.49
N VAL A 293 4.28 -13.58 -0.55
CA VAL A 293 4.71 -12.59 -1.54
C VAL A 293 4.75 -11.19 -0.94
N HIS A 294 3.74 -10.79 -0.16
CA HIS A 294 3.75 -9.49 0.53
C HIS A 294 4.94 -9.33 1.49
N LEU A 295 5.35 -10.40 2.17
CA LEU A 295 6.57 -10.37 3.00
C LEU A 295 7.85 -10.11 2.22
N ILE A 296 7.96 -10.62 0.98
CA ILE A 296 9.10 -10.31 0.09
C ILE A 296 9.02 -8.87 -0.37
N LEU A 297 7.85 -8.43 -0.84
CA LEU A 297 7.66 -7.08 -1.37
C LEU A 297 7.94 -6.00 -0.32
N ASN A 298 7.64 -6.24 0.95
CA ASN A 298 7.98 -5.33 2.05
C ASN A 298 9.50 -5.10 2.23
N ARG A 299 10.35 -6.04 1.80
CA ARG A 299 11.80 -5.89 1.92
C ARG A 299 12.38 -4.97 0.84
N ILE A 300 11.65 -4.80 -0.26
CA ILE A 300 12.08 -3.99 -1.39
C ILE A 300 11.80 -2.52 -1.05
N SER A 301 12.83 -1.69 -1.17
CA SER A 301 12.69 -0.24 -0.99
C SER A 301 12.16 0.38 -2.29
N CYS A 302 11.59 1.57 -2.18
CA CYS A 302 11.13 2.33 -3.33
C CYS A 302 11.76 3.73 -3.30
N ASN A 303 12.22 4.21 -4.46
CA ASN A 303 12.56 5.61 -4.66
C ASN A 303 11.33 6.29 -5.27
N GLY A 304 10.51 6.92 -4.42
CA GLY A 304 9.17 7.37 -4.80
C GLY A 304 8.27 6.19 -5.19
N SER A 305 7.78 6.18 -6.43
CA SER A 305 6.94 5.09 -6.97
C SER A 305 7.71 3.94 -7.62
N ARG A 306 9.05 4.04 -7.67
CA ARG A 306 9.90 3.11 -8.43
C ARG A 306 10.58 2.10 -7.49
N PRO A 307 10.42 0.78 -7.71
CA PRO A 307 11.12 -0.23 -6.91
C PRO A 307 12.63 -0.14 -7.10
N THR A 308 13.40 -0.39 -6.03
CA THR A 308 14.88 -0.39 -6.11
C THR A 308 15.45 -1.71 -6.60
N GLU A 309 14.68 -2.80 -6.49
CA GLU A 309 15.14 -4.16 -6.77
C GLU A 309 14.06 -5.00 -7.46
N ILE A 310 14.49 -5.99 -8.25
CA ILE A 310 13.61 -7.00 -8.83
C ILE A 310 13.28 -8.05 -7.76
N PRO A 311 12.00 -8.36 -7.48
CA PRO A 311 11.66 -9.48 -6.60
C PRO A 311 12.01 -10.82 -7.25
N TYR A 312 12.71 -11.67 -6.51
CA TYR A 312 13.08 -13.02 -6.92
C TYR A 312 12.52 -14.09 -5.97
N PRO A 313 12.31 -15.32 -6.47
CA PRO A 313 11.84 -16.43 -5.65
C PRO A 313 12.87 -16.80 -4.58
N THR A 314 12.37 -17.35 -3.48
CA THR A 314 13.17 -17.76 -2.31
C THR A 314 13.01 -19.26 -2.06
N ASN A 315 13.58 -19.78 -0.97
CA ASN A 315 13.38 -21.17 -0.53
C ASN A 315 11.91 -21.50 -0.21
N ASN A 316 11.04 -20.49 -0.03
CA ASN A 316 9.62 -20.70 0.17
C ASN A 316 8.93 -20.99 -1.19
N PRO A 317 8.30 -22.17 -1.38
CA PRO A 317 7.68 -22.54 -2.65
C PRO A 317 6.55 -21.61 -3.09
N PHE A 318 5.87 -20.94 -2.15
CA PHE A 318 4.86 -19.92 -2.44
C PHE A 318 5.40 -18.71 -3.20
N THR A 319 6.72 -18.55 -3.23
CA THR A 319 7.38 -17.41 -3.88
C THR A 319 7.90 -17.77 -5.26
N TRP A 320 7.85 -19.05 -5.65
CA TRP A 320 8.32 -19.55 -6.94
C TRP A 320 7.50 -19.03 -8.12
N LEU A 321 6.31 -18.50 -7.89
CA LEU A 321 5.58 -17.79 -8.94
C LEU A 321 6.36 -16.60 -9.50
N PHE A 322 7.31 -16.02 -8.75
CA PHE A 322 8.23 -15.01 -9.29
C PHE A 322 9.12 -15.54 -10.43
N PHE A 323 9.25 -16.85 -10.67
CA PHE A 323 9.89 -17.33 -11.90
C PHE A 323 9.07 -16.97 -13.15
N PHE A 324 7.74 -16.89 -13.02
CA PHE A 324 6.82 -16.81 -14.15
C PHE A 324 6.09 -15.47 -14.26
N VAL A 325 5.82 -14.79 -13.14
CA VAL A 325 5.01 -13.58 -13.14
C VAL A 325 5.61 -12.47 -12.29
N SER A 326 5.35 -11.23 -12.68
CA SER A 326 5.81 -10.02 -11.97
C SER A 326 5.01 -9.71 -10.71
N CYS A 327 3.72 -10.04 -10.71
CA CYS A 327 2.82 -9.76 -9.59
C CYS A 327 2.15 -11.04 -9.04
N PRO A 328 2.92 -11.98 -8.44
CA PRO A 328 2.35 -13.19 -7.84
C PRO A 328 1.27 -12.95 -6.80
N ASN A 329 1.35 -11.84 -6.06
CA ASN A 329 0.34 -11.48 -5.07
C ASN A 329 -1.04 -11.32 -5.72
N TYR A 330 -1.12 -10.68 -6.88
CA TYR A 330 -2.37 -10.57 -7.64
C TYR A 330 -2.82 -11.92 -8.19
N THR A 331 -1.90 -12.78 -8.65
CA THR A 331 -2.24 -14.14 -9.08
C THR A 331 -2.88 -14.95 -7.95
N TYR A 332 -2.30 -14.89 -6.75
CA TYR A 332 -2.84 -15.57 -5.59
C TYR A 332 -4.16 -14.97 -5.13
N GLU A 333 -4.30 -13.64 -5.13
CA GLU A 333 -5.56 -12.95 -4.80
C GLU A 333 -6.70 -13.43 -5.71
N VAL A 334 -6.46 -13.45 -7.03
CA VAL A 334 -7.43 -13.97 -8.01
C VAL A 334 -7.76 -15.44 -7.73
N GLY A 335 -6.74 -16.25 -7.44
CA GLY A 335 -6.91 -17.65 -7.06
C GLY A 335 -7.77 -17.85 -5.80
N SER A 336 -7.60 -17.00 -4.78
CA SER A 336 -8.46 -16.98 -3.58
C SER A 336 -9.92 -16.73 -3.96
N TRP A 337 -10.20 -15.70 -4.76
CA TRP A 337 -11.58 -15.34 -5.13
C TRP A 337 -12.25 -16.35 -6.07
N ILE A 338 -11.49 -16.96 -7.00
CA ILE A 338 -11.96 -18.09 -7.82
C ILE A 338 -12.29 -19.29 -6.92
N SER A 339 -11.39 -19.63 -6.00
CA SER A 339 -11.61 -20.72 -5.04
C SER A 339 -12.85 -20.45 -4.17
N PHE A 340 -13.04 -19.21 -3.73
CA PHE A 340 -14.22 -18.80 -2.96
C PHE A 340 -15.51 -18.89 -3.80
N THR A 341 -15.45 -18.56 -5.09
CA THR A 341 -16.57 -18.74 -6.02
C THR A 341 -16.92 -20.22 -6.18
N VAL A 342 -15.92 -21.08 -6.39
CA VAL A 342 -16.13 -22.53 -6.53
C VAL A 342 -16.67 -23.12 -5.22
N MET A 343 -16.14 -22.70 -4.07
CA MET A 343 -16.57 -23.20 -2.75
C MET A 343 -18.02 -22.84 -2.46
N THR A 344 -18.46 -21.64 -2.80
CA THR A 344 -19.81 -21.13 -2.47
C THR A 344 -20.83 -21.31 -3.58
N GLN A 345 -20.36 -21.53 -4.81
CA GLN A 345 -21.16 -21.55 -6.05
C GLN A 345 -22.10 -20.35 -6.16
N CYS A 346 -21.60 -19.17 -5.77
CA CYS A 346 -22.38 -17.94 -5.66
C CYS A 346 -22.01 -16.95 -6.77
N VAL A 347 -23.00 -16.57 -7.60
CA VAL A 347 -22.79 -15.68 -8.78
C VAL A 347 -22.17 -14.33 -8.41
N PRO A 348 -22.66 -13.59 -7.39
CA PRO A 348 -22.03 -12.34 -6.95
C PRO A 348 -20.53 -12.46 -6.67
N VAL A 349 -20.09 -13.58 -6.09
CA VAL A 349 -18.66 -13.83 -5.82
C VAL A 349 -17.89 -13.97 -7.13
N GLY A 350 -18.44 -14.71 -8.10
CA GLY A 350 -17.83 -14.88 -9.42
C GLY A 350 -17.72 -13.56 -10.18
N VAL A 351 -18.75 -12.70 -10.10
CA VAL A 351 -18.71 -11.35 -10.69
C VAL A 351 -17.63 -10.50 -10.03
N PHE A 352 -17.54 -10.51 -8.70
CA PHE A 352 -16.50 -9.79 -7.97
C PHE A 352 -15.09 -10.29 -8.36
N ALA A 353 -14.90 -11.61 -8.42
CA ALA A 353 -13.63 -12.22 -8.83
C ALA A 353 -13.24 -11.80 -10.26
N PHE A 354 -14.18 -11.78 -11.19
CA PHE A 354 -13.94 -11.39 -12.58
C PHE A 354 -13.58 -9.90 -12.72
N LEU A 355 -14.33 -9.01 -12.08
CA LEU A 355 -14.03 -7.58 -12.11
C LEU A 355 -12.70 -7.26 -11.41
N GLY A 356 -12.44 -7.91 -10.27
CA GLY A 356 -11.17 -7.82 -9.56
C GLY A 356 -10.00 -8.32 -10.41
N PHE A 357 -10.17 -9.41 -11.14
CA PHE A 357 -9.17 -9.93 -12.07
C PHE A 357 -8.84 -8.93 -13.18
N ILE A 358 -9.83 -8.31 -13.81
CA ILE A 358 -9.60 -7.27 -14.84
C ILE A 358 -8.79 -6.12 -14.23
N GLN A 359 -9.22 -5.60 -13.07
CA GLN A 359 -8.57 -4.46 -12.45
C GLN A 359 -7.12 -4.77 -12.03
N MET A 360 -6.89 -5.92 -11.42
CA MET A 360 -5.55 -6.37 -11.03
C MET A 360 -4.66 -6.64 -12.24
N THR A 361 -5.22 -7.12 -13.36
CA THR A 361 -4.47 -7.30 -14.60
C THR A 361 -3.98 -5.96 -15.16
N ILE A 362 -4.82 -4.93 -15.14
CA ILE A 362 -4.43 -3.57 -15.55
C ILE A 362 -3.26 -3.07 -14.68
N TRP A 363 -3.37 -3.22 -13.36
CA TRP A 363 -2.30 -2.83 -12.42
C TRP A 363 -1.03 -3.66 -12.59
N ALA A 364 -1.16 -4.97 -12.79
CA ALA A 364 -0.04 -5.87 -12.99
C ALA A 364 0.75 -5.51 -14.24
N ARG A 365 0.06 -5.19 -15.35
CA ARG A 365 0.68 -4.79 -16.61
C ARG A 365 1.43 -3.47 -16.48
N ALA A 366 0.85 -2.50 -15.77
CA ALA A 366 1.54 -1.24 -15.46
C ALA A 366 2.83 -1.50 -14.65
N LYS A 367 2.76 -2.31 -13.59
CA LYS A 367 3.94 -2.67 -12.78
C LYS A 367 4.99 -3.44 -13.57
N HIS A 368 4.55 -4.40 -14.40
CA HIS A 368 5.44 -5.18 -15.27
C HIS A 368 6.21 -4.26 -16.23
N LYS A 369 5.52 -3.33 -16.90
CA LYS A 369 6.14 -2.32 -17.76
C LYS A 369 7.18 -1.47 -17.00
N THR A 370 6.83 -1.01 -15.80
CA THR A 370 7.75 -0.26 -14.93
C THR A 370 9.01 -1.05 -14.61
N TYR A 371 8.91 -2.35 -14.33
CA TYR A 371 10.08 -3.20 -14.11
C TYR A 371 10.96 -3.33 -15.37
N MET A 372 10.35 -3.54 -16.54
CA MET A 372 11.09 -3.65 -17.81
C MET A 372 11.86 -2.37 -18.17
N GLU A 373 11.27 -1.21 -17.87
CA GLU A 373 11.91 0.09 -18.14
C GLU A 373 13.04 0.40 -17.16
N GLN A 374 12.91 -0.04 -15.91
CA GLN A 374 13.88 0.27 -14.85
C GLN A 374 15.08 -0.67 -14.82
N PHE A 375 14.86 -1.95 -15.09
CA PHE A 375 15.90 -2.96 -14.94
C PHE A 375 16.25 -3.59 -16.28
N LYS A 376 17.48 -3.37 -16.74
CA LYS A 376 17.99 -3.94 -17.99
C LYS A 376 18.12 -5.47 -17.93
N ASP A 377 18.27 -6.02 -16.73
CA ASP A 377 18.40 -7.45 -16.43
C ASP A 377 17.05 -8.09 -16.02
N TYR A 378 15.93 -7.44 -16.32
CA TYR A 378 14.61 -8.00 -16.01
C TYR A 378 14.36 -9.32 -16.77
N PRO A 379 13.84 -10.37 -16.12
CA PRO A 379 13.63 -11.65 -16.81
C PRO A 379 12.57 -11.57 -17.92
N ASP A 380 13.00 -11.82 -19.17
CA ASP A 380 12.16 -11.71 -20.39
C ASP A 380 10.94 -12.66 -20.41
N LEU A 381 11.03 -13.81 -19.71
CA LEU A 381 9.96 -14.82 -19.70
C LEU A 381 8.85 -14.52 -18.69
N ARG A 382 9.00 -13.49 -17.84
CA ARG A 382 7.95 -13.13 -16.88
C ARG A 382 6.78 -12.48 -17.60
N THR A 383 5.56 -12.87 -17.23
CA THR A 383 4.34 -12.16 -17.61
C THR A 383 3.82 -11.31 -16.44
N ALA A 384 2.78 -10.51 -16.67
CA ALA A 384 2.28 -9.60 -15.63
C ALA A 384 1.64 -10.32 -14.43
N ILE A 385 0.67 -11.23 -14.69
CA ILE A 385 -0.20 -11.81 -13.66
C ILE A 385 -0.50 -13.31 -13.85
N ILE A 386 -0.79 -13.78 -15.06
CA ILE A 386 -1.03 -15.21 -15.31
C ILE A 386 0.21 -15.80 -15.98
N PRO A 387 0.80 -16.88 -15.44
CA PRO A 387 1.93 -17.55 -16.09
C PRO A 387 1.60 -17.89 -17.54
N LEU A 388 2.49 -17.51 -18.48
CA LEU A 388 2.39 -17.85 -19.91
C LEU A 388 1.22 -17.19 -20.68
N PHE A 389 0.50 -16.23 -20.08
CA PHE A 389 -0.52 -15.41 -20.75
C PHE A 389 -0.21 -13.91 -20.60
N PHE A 390 -0.43 -13.16 -21.69
CA PHE A 390 0.01 -11.75 -21.88
C PHE A 390 -0.83 -10.70 -21.13
#